data_AF-A0A7X8D2U5-F1
#
_entry.id   AF-A0A7X8D2U5-F1
#
_cell.length_a   1.000
_cell.length_b   1.000
_cell.length_c   1.000
_cell.angle_alpha   90.00
_cell.angle_beta   90.00
_cell.angle_gamma   90.00
#
_symmetry.space_group_name_H-M   'P 1'
#
loop_
_entity.id
_entity.type
_entity.pdbx_description
1 polymer ?
#
loop_
_entity_poly.entity_id
_entity_poly.type
_entity_poly.pdbx_seq_one_letter_code
_entity_poly.pdbx_strand_id
1 'polypeptide(L)'
;KSGNDIILEIDIQGALQVKKNYPMGVFIFILPPSLTELKNRIEGRGTDSKEVILKRMESAYEELNYAFQYDYVVLNDHIDVATEKIKHIIHAEKNRAIRNKGLISKIREEL
;
A
#
# COMPACT_ATOMS: atom_id res chain seq x y z
N LYS A 1 -17.37 -20.62 1.72
CA LYS A 1 -17.32 -19.18 1.39
C LYS A 1 -16.10 -18.94 0.53
N SER A 2 -16.25 -18.38 -0.65
CA SER A 2 -15.12 -17.96 -1.49
C SER A 2 -14.40 -16.83 -0.78
N GLY A 3 -13.17 -17.07 -0.32
CA GLY A 3 -12.33 -16.05 0.31
C GLY A 3 -11.82 -15.12 -0.77
N ASN A 4 -12.53 -14.02 -1.02
CA ASN A 4 -12.11 -13.01 -1.98
C ASN A 4 -11.13 -12.04 -1.29
N ASP A 5 -10.06 -11.69 -1.99
CA ASP A 5 -9.19 -10.60 -1.56
C ASP A 5 -9.90 -9.26 -1.83
N ILE A 6 -9.80 -8.34 -0.88
CA ILE A 6 -10.36 -6.99 -0.99
C ILE A 6 -9.19 -6.01 -1.10
N ILE A 7 -9.21 -5.19 -2.13
CA ILE A 7 -8.28 -4.08 -2.31
C ILE A 7 -9.00 -2.81 -1.87
N LEU A 8 -8.35 -2.03 -1.00
CA LEU A 8 -8.87 -0.78 -0.49
C LEU A 8 -7.89 0.34 -0.83
N GLU A 9 -8.33 1.27 -1.66
CA GLU A 9 -7.60 2.52 -1.95
C GLU A 9 -8.19 3.62 -1.07
N ILE A 10 -7.42 4.07 -0.08
CA ILE A 10 -7.79 5.11 0.87
C ILE A 10 -6.59 5.98 1.21
N ASP A 11 -6.84 7.17 1.74
CA ASP A 11 -5.79 8.04 2.25
C ASP A 11 -5.07 7.44 3.47
N ILE A 12 -3.97 8.07 3.87
CA ILE A 12 -3.13 7.58 4.97
C ILE A 12 -3.86 7.59 6.30
N GLN A 13 -4.71 8.58 6.57
CA GLN A 13 -5.46 8.65 7.83
C GLN A 13 -6.45 7.50 7.94
N GLY A 14 -7.20 7.23 6.88
CA GLY A 14 -8.09 6.08 6.76
C GLY A 14 -7.33 4.77 6.89
N ALA A 15 -6.17 4.64 6.22
CA ALA A 15 -5.35 3.44 6.28
C ALA A 15 -4.86 3.14 7.70
N LEU A 16 -4.43 4.15 8.45
CA LEU A 16 -4.04 4.01 9.85
C LEU A 16 -5.22 3.57 10.74
N GLN A 17 -6.41 4.11 10.50
CA GLN A 17 -7.62 3.70 11.20
C GLN A 17 -7.97 2.24 10.90
N VAL A 18 -7.87 1.82 9.63
CA VAL A 18 -8.07 0.43 9.22
C VAL A 18 -7.02 -0.47 9.86
N LYS A 19 -5.74 -0.08 9.89
CA LYS A 19 -4.65 -0.84 10.52
C LYS A 19 -4.88 -1.05 12.01
N LYS A 20 -5.38 -0.03 12.71
CA LYS A 20 -5.75 -0.14 14.13
C LYS A 20 -6.89 -1.13 14.38
N ASN A 21 -7.91 -1.14 13.52
CA ASN A 21 -9.08 -2.01 13.67
C ASN A 21 -8.87 -3.42 13.09
N TYR A 22 -8.01 -3.56 12.10
CA TYR A 22 -7.75 -4.79 11.37
C TYR A 22 -6.24 -4.96 11.09
N PRO A 23 -5.45 -5.34 12.10
CA PRO A 23 -3.99 -5.45 11.99
C PRO A 23 -3.53 -6.64 11.12
N MET A 24 -4.46 -7.54 10.75
CA MET A 24 -4.19 -8.67 9.85
C MET A 24 -4.24 -8.27 8.37
N GLY A 25 -4.62 -7.02 8.05
CA GLY A 25 -4.55 -6.48 6.71
C GLY A 25 -3.12 -6.42 6.18
N VAL A 26 -2.98 -6.35 4.86
CA VAL A 26 -1.69 -6.14 4.20
C VAL A 26 -1.64 -4.68 3.76
N PHE A 27 -0.75 -3.91 4.36
CA PHE A 27 -0.62 -2.49 4.12
C PHE A 27 0.55 -2.23 3.17
N ILE A 28 0.25 -1.77 1.95
CA ILE A 28 1.24 -1.47 0.92
C ILE A 28 1.24 0.05 0.67
N PHE A 29 2.38 0.69 0.93
CA PHE A 29 2.57 2.10 0.65
C PHE A 29 3.15 2.28 -0.75
N ILE A 30 2.59 3.18 -1.56
CA ILE A 30 3.06 3.45 -2.92
C ILE A 30 3.84 4.76 -2.94
N LEU A 31 5.16 4.69 -3.19
CA LEU A 31 6.04 5.85 -3.26
C LEU A 31 6.11 6.42 -4.68
N PRO A 32 6.16 7.76 -4.84
CA PRO A 32 6.63 8.37 -6.07
C PRO A 32 8.13 8.11 -6.27
N PRO A 33 8.65 8.13 -7.51
CA PRO A 33 10.06 7.86 -7.79
C PRO A 33 10.99 8.97 -7.26
N SER A 34 10.48 10.19 -7.11
CA SER A 34 11.20 11.31 -6.49
C SER A 34 10.23 12.38 -5.99
N LEU A 35 10.71 13.25 -5.10
CA LEU A 35 9.97 14.47 -4.69
C LEU A 35 9.76 15.43 -5.86
N THR A 36 10.70 15.48 -6.80
CA THR A 36 10.57 16.28 -8.03
C THR A 36 9.42 15.77 -8.89
N GLU A 37 9.29 14.45 -9.05
CA GLU A 37 8.18 13.85 -9.80
C GLU A 37 6.84 14.10 -9.10
N LEU A 38 6.81 13.98 -7.77
CA LEU A 38 5.63 14.31 -6.97
C LEU A 38 5.20 15.77 -7.17
N LYS A 39 6.15 16.69 -7.12
CA LYS A 39 5.92 18.12 -7.40
C LYS A 39 5.38 18.33 -8.82
N ASN A 40 6.01 17.72 -9.83
CA ASN A 40 5.56 17.81 -11.22
C ASN A 40 4.11 17.31 -11.39
N ARG A 41 3.73 16.23 -10.69
CA ARG A 41 2.36 15.70 -10.72
C ARG A 41 1.34 16.63 -10.04
N ILE A 42 1.75 17.33 -8.99
CA ILE A 42 0.90 18.32 -8.30
C ILE A 42 0.75 19.58 -9.16
N GLU A 43 1.85 20.09 -9.73
CA GLU A 43 1.87 21.28 -10.58
C GLU A 43 1.16 21.06 -11.93
N GLY A 44 1.31 19.86 -12.52
CA GLY A 44 0.74 19.50 -13.81
C GLY A 44 -0.80 19.49 -13.86
N ARG A 45 -1.48 19.59 -12.71
CA ARG A 45 -2.95 19.77 -12.66
C ARG A 45 -3.40 21.19 -13.04
N GLY A 46 -2.47 22.14 -13.15
CA GLY A 46 -2.66 23.41 -13.88
C GLY A 46 -3.55 24.47 -13.23
N THR A 47 -4.10 24.24 -12.04
CA THR A 47 -5.08 25.14 -11.41
C THR A 47 -4.73 25.60 -9.99
N ASP A 48 -3.64 25.10 -9.41
CA ASP A 48 -3.28 25.39 -8.02
C ASP A 48 -2.34 26.60 -7.92
N SER A 49 -2.55 27.47 -6.94
CA SER A 49 -1.63 28.56 -6.64
C SER A 49 -0.33 28.02 -6.02
N LYS A 50 0.77 28.79 -6.09
CA LYS A 50 2.06 28.40 -5.49
C LYS A 50 1.95 28.02 -4.01
N GLU A 51 1.10 28.73 -3.26
CA GLU A 51 0.84 28.46 -1.84
C GLU A 51 0.13 27.12 -1.62
N VAL A 52 -0.82 26.77 -2.49
CA VAL A 52 -1.52 25.47 -2.44
C VAL A 52 -0.56 24.33 -2.78
N ILE A 53 0.32 24.53 -3.78
CA ILE A 53 1.35 23.55 -4.15
C ILE A 53 2.29 23.29 -2.98
N LEU A 54 2.79 24.35 -2.32
CA LEU A 54 3.66 24.22 -1.16
C LEU A 54 2.99 23.45 -0.02
N LYS A 55 1.74 23.79 0.31
CA LYS A 55 0.99 23.10 1.36
C LYS A 55 0.76 21.62 1.04
N ARG A 56 0.47 21.29 -0.23
CA ARG A 56 0.33 19.89 -0.67
C ARG A 56 1.65 19.12 -0.59
N MET A 57 2.77 19.77 -0.94
CA MET A 57 4.10 19.18 -0.82
C MET A 57 4.48 18.92 0.65
N GLU A 58 4.16 19.85 1.56
CA GLU A 58 4.35 19.65 3.00
C GLU A 58 3.52 18.48 3.51
N SER A 59 2.22 18.42 3.17
CA SER A 59 1.37 17.28 3.54
C SER A 59 1.93 15.97 3.01
N ALA A 60 2.35 15.93 1.74
CA ALA A 60 2.92 14.71 1.17
C ALA A 60 4.26 14.31 1.82
N TYR A 61 5.05 15.26 2.31
CA TYR A 61 6.25 14.97 3.09
C TYR A 61 5.92 14.40 4.47
N GLU A 62 4.93 14.95 5.17
CA GLU A 62 4.45 14.39 6.43
C GLU A 62 3.91 12.97 6.24
N GLU A 63 3.19 12.75 5.15
CA GLU A 63 2.67 11.45 4.73
C GLU A 63 3.77 10.37 4.58
N LEU A 64 4.97 10.74 4.12
CA LEU A 64 6.10 9.83 4.02
C LEU A 64 6.57 9.30 5.38
N ASN A 65 6.39 10.05 6.48
CA ASN A 65 6.74 9.58 7.81
C ASN A 65 5.91 8.35 8.23
N TYR A 66 4.71 8.20 7.66
CA TYR A 66 3.85 7.06 7.92
C TYR A 66 4.22 5.83 7.10
N ALA A 67 5.08 5.95 6.07
CA ALA A 67 5.49 4.81 5.24
C ALA A 67 6.14 3.69 6.08
N PHE A 68 6.85 4.05 7.16
CA PHE A 68 7.44 3.08 8.10
C PHE A 68 6.40 2.27 8.90
N GLN A 69 5.13 2.69 8.90
CA GLN A 69 4.04 1.98 9.57
C GLN A 69 3.37 0.96 8.64
N TYR A 70 3.76 0.89 7.37
CA TYR A 70 3.21 -0.06 6.40
C TYR A 70 4.06 -1.34 6.36
N ASP A 71 3.48 -2.43 5.86
CA ASP A 71 4.17 -3.72 5.80
C ASP A 71 5.09 -3.80 4.58
N TYR A 72 4.71 -3.12 3.50
CA TYR A 72 5.46 -3.06 2.24
C TYR A 72 5.50 -1.64 1.68
N VAL A 73 6.56 -1.36 0.92
CA VAL A 73 6.72 -0.12 0.17
C VAL A 73 7.02 -0.47 -1.30
N VAL A 74 6.28 0.15 -2.22
CA VAL A 74 6.43 -0.05 -3.67
C VAL A 74 6.70 1.29 -4.33
N LEU A 75 7.86 1.42 -4.97
CA LEU A 75 8.17 2.57 -5.82
C LEU A 75 7.35 2.50 -7.10
N ASN A 76 6.68 3.60 -7.45
CA ASN A 76 5.87 3.76 -8.65
C ASN A 76 6.59 4.64 -9.69
N ASP A 77 7.71 4.13 -10.18
CA ASP A 77 8.46 4.67 -11.31
C ASP A 77 7.79 4.31 -12.66
N HIS A 78 7.46 3.03 -12.82
CA HIS A 78 6.81 2.45 -13.98
C HIS A 78 5.59 1.64 -13.52
N ILE A 79 4.43 1.93 -14.12
CA ILE A 79 3.15 1.34 -13.70
C ILE A 79 3.16 -0.19 -13.77
N ASP A 80 3.76 -0.77 -14.81
CA ASP A 80 3.85 -2.22 -15.00
C ASP A 80 4.73 -2.86 -13.91
N VAL A 81 5.87 -2.24 -13.59
CA VAL A 81 6.79 -2.73 -12.56
C VAL A 81 6.16 -2.65 -11.17
N ALA A 82 5.47 -1.54 -10.86
CA ALA A 82 4.77 -1.37 -9.59
C ALA A 82 3.62 -2.39 -9.45
N THR A 83 2.88 -2.63 -10.53
CA THR A 83 1.79 -3.62 -10.57
C THR A 83 2.31 -5.03 -10.31
N GLU A 84 3.41 -5.43 -10.96
CA GLU A 84 4.01 -6.74 -10.74
C GLU A 84 4.52 -6.91 -9.30
N LYS A 85 5.14 -5.88 -8.72
CA LYS A 85 5.55 -5.89 -7.30
C LYS A 85 4.36 -6.12 -6.37
N ILE A 86 3.24 -5.45 -6.61
CA ILE A 86 2.01 -5.62 -5.81
C ILE A 86 1.46 -7.04 -5.96
N LYS A 87 1.42 -7.59 -7.18
CA LYS A 87 1.01 -8.98 -7.40
C LYS A 87 1.90 -9.96 -6.63
N HIS A 88 3.21 -9.77 -6.66
CA HIS A 88 4.15 -10.61 -5.90
C HIS A 88 3.86 -10.55 -4.39
N ILE A 89 3.61 -9.36 -3.83
CA ILE A 89 3.25 -9.20 -2.42
C ILE A 89 1.97 -9.98 -2.10
N ILE A 90 0.93 -9.85 -2.92
CA ILE A 90 -0.35 -10.57 -2.72
C ILE A 90 -0.12 -12.08 -2.76
N HIS A 91 0.63 -12.59 -3.74
CA HIS A 91 0.94 -14.00 -3.85
C HIS A 91 1.75 -14.51 -2.66
N ALA A 92 2.75 -13.75 -2.19
CA ALA A 92 3.53 -14.12 -1.01
C ALA A 92 2.67 -14.15 0.26
N GLU A 93 1.82 -13.15 0.47
CA GLU A 93 0.93 -13.07 1.63
C GLU A 93 -0.04 -14.25 1.71
N LYS A 94 -0.58 -14.68 0.55
CA LYS A 94 -1.44 -15.87 0.46
C LYS A 94 -0.74 -17.16 0.87
N ASN A 95 0.58 -17.25 0.76
CA ASN A 95 1.35 -18.44 1.11
C ASN A 95 1.82 -18.45 2.57
N ARG A 96 1.51 -17.42 3.37
CA ARG A 96 1.88 -17.42 4.79
C ARG A 96 1.20 -18.57 5.53
N ALA A 97 1.97 -19.30 6.35
CA ALA A 97 1.46 -20.44 7.13
C ALA A 97 0.26 -20.07 7.99
N ILE A 98 0.22 -18.85 8.55
CA ILE A 98 -0.89 -18.36 9.38
C ILE A 98 -2.23 -18.31 8.61
N ARG A 99 -2.19 -18.09 7.29
CA ARG A 99 -3.38 -18.08 6.41
C ARG A 99 -3.74 -19.47 5.88
N ASN A 100 -2.80 -20.42 5.93
CA ASN A 100 -2.95 -21.79 5.39
C ASN A 100 -3.13 -22.86 6.49
N LYS A 101 -3.49 -22.47 7.71
CA LYS A 101 -3.70 -23.41 8.84
C LYS A 101 -4.65 -24.56 8.47
N GLY A 102 -5.73 -24.27 7.75
CA GLY A 102 -6.68 -25.31 7.32
C GLY A 102 -6.07 -26.36 6.39
N LEU A 103 -5.22 -25.94 5.45
CA LEU A 103 -4.47 -26.85 4.58
C LEU A 103 -3.51 -27.72 5.39
N ILE A 104 -2.77 -27.10 6.33
CA ILE A 104 -1.81 -27.79 7.19
C ILE A 104 -2.54 -28.81 8.08
N SER A 105 -3.64 -28.43 8.71
CA SER A 105 -4.45 -29.34 9.55
C SER A 105 -4.96 -30.53 8.77
N LYS A 106 -5.49 -30.28 7.55
CA LYS A 106 -6.01 -31.35 6.70
C LYS A 106 -4.93 -32.40 6.38
N ILE A 107 -3.74 -31.97 5.96
CA ILE A 107 -2.63 -32.90 5.66
C ILE A 107 -2.18 -33.66 6.91
N ARG A 108 -2.20 -33.02 8.09
CA ARG A 108 -1.84 -33.67 9.36
C ARG A 108 -2.83 -34.74 9.80
N GLU A 109 -4.11 -34.61 9.44
CA GLU A 109 -5.17 -35.57 9.76
C GLU A 109 -5.18 -36.77 8.78
N GLU A 110 -4.53 -36.65 7.62
CA GLU A 110 -4.35 -37.73 6.63
C GLU A 110 -3.16 -38.66 6.97
N LEU A 111 -2.33 -38.28 7.94
CA LEU A 111 -1.20 -39.07 8.48
C LEU A 111 -1.63 -39.93 9.67
#